data_AF-A0A4D6H9Y1-F1
#
_entry.id   AF-A0A4D6H9Y1-F1
#
_cell.length_a   1.000
_cell.length_b   1.000
_cell.length_c   1.000
_cell.angle_alpha   90.00
_cell.angle_beta   90.00
_cell.angle_gamma   90.00
#
_symmetry.space_group_name_H-M   'P 1'
#
loop_
_entity.id
_entity.type
_entity.pdbx_description
1 polymer ?
#
loop_
_entity_poly.entity_id
_entity_poly.type
_entity_poly.pdbx_seq_one_letter_code
_entity_poly.pdbx_strand_id
1 'polypeptide(L)' 'MVELGEVAVFGSDENSQQRSILFAIVIAAGFLAVAAGAGTLAVGSNALVGAVLLAVGVLTLAGGAMIATGNADEYLFE' A
#
# COMPACT_ATOMS: atom_id res chain seq x y z
N MET A 1 -15.70 2.87 -31.42
CA MET A 1 -16.19 2.25 -30.16
C MET A 1 -15.03 1.47 -29.59
N VAL A 2 -14.24 2.14 -28.75
CA VAL A 2 -13.09 1.52 -28.07
C VAL A 2 -13.68 0.84 -26.85
N GLU A 3 -13.86 -0.48 -26.91
CA GLU A 3 -14.04 -1.28 -25.70
C GLU A 3 -12.76 -1.11 -24.88
N LEU A 4 -12.84 -0.23 -23.88
CA LEU A 4 -11.93 -0.25 -22.76
C LEU A 4 -12.20 -1.59 -22.08
N GLY A 5 -11.51 -2.63 -22.53
CA GLY A 5 -11.50 -3.93 -21.90
C GLY A 5 -11.29 -3.68 -20.43
N GLU A 6 -12.30 -4.03 -19.65
CA GLU A 6 -12.28 -3.99 -18.20
C GLU A 6 -11.11 -4.86 -17.78
N VAL A 7 -9.94 -4.25 -17.61
CA VAL A 7 -8.81 -4.87 -16.95
C VAL A 7 -9.26 -4.98 -15.52
N ALA A 8 -10.01 -6.04 -15.23
CA ALA A 8 -10.27 -6.47 -13.88
C ALA A 8 -8.90 -6.82 -13.30
N VAL A 9 -8.27 -5.84 -12.65
CA VAL A 9 -7.04 -6.00 -11.86
C VAL A 9 -7.22 -7.09 -10.78
N PHE A 10 -8.46 -7.51 -10.56
CA PHE A 10 -8.90 -8.52 -9.61
C PHE A 10 -9.82 -9.52 -10.34
N GLY A 11 -9.38 -10.78 -10.51
CA GLY A 11 -10.25 -11.87 -10.96
C GLY A 11 -11.42 -12.12 -10.00
N SER A 12 -12.48 -12.79 -10.42
CA SER A 12 -13.68 -12.99 -9.58
C SER A 12 -13.59 -14.17 -8.58
N ASP A 13 -12.39 -14.43 -8.05
CA ASP A 13 -12.16 -15.46 -7.03
C ASP A 13 -12.10 -14.83 -5.63
N GLU A 14 -12.48 -15.58 -4.60
CA GLU A 14 -12.50 -15.12 -3.20
C GLU A 14 -11.15 -14.55 -2.73
N ASN A 15 -10.04 -15.16 -3.17
CA ASN A 15 -8.69 -14.70 -2.90
C ASN A 15 -8.38 -13.34 -3.55
N SER A 16 -9.00 -13.03 -4.67
CA SER A 16 -8.83 -11.75 -5.37
C SER A 16 -9.52 -10.60 -4.63
N GLN A 17 -10.67 -10.87 -4.02
CA GLN A 17 -11.36 -9.90 -3.18
C GLN A 17 -10.55 -9.63 -1.89
N GLN A 18 -10.01 -10.67 -1.25
CA GLN A 18 -9.12 -10.52 -0.09
C GLN A 18 -7.85 -9.72 -0.44
N ARG A 19 -7.22 -10.01 -1.59
CA ARG A 19 -6.04 -9.28 -2.08
C ARG A 19 -6.33 -7.80 -2.32
N SER A 20 -7.51 -7.46 -2.85
CA SER A 20 -7.93 -6.06 -3.04
C SER A 20 -8.11 -5.30 -1.73
N ILE A 21 -8.68 -5.95 -0.70
CA ILE A 21 -8.87 -5.36 0.64
C ILE A 21 -7.51 -5.15 1.30
N LEU A 22 -6.63 -6.15 1.26
CA LEU A 22 -5.28 -6.05 1.81
C LEU A 22 -4.47 -4.95 1.12
N PHE A 23 -4.56 -4.86 -0.20
CA PHE A 23 -3.93 -3.79 -0.96
C PHE A 23 -4.44 -2.41 -0.51
N ALA A 24 -5.75 -2.22 -0.39
CA ALA A 24 -6.34 -0.96 0.04
C ALA A 24 -5.88 -0.55 1.45
N ILE A 25 -5.83 -1.49 2.40
CA ILE A 25 -5.35 -1.25 3.77
C ILE A 25 -3.88 -0.83 3.75
N VAL A 26 -3.03 -1.53 2.99
CA VAL A 26 -1.59 -1.25 2.92
C VAL A 26 -1.33 0.11 2.29
N ILE A 27 -2.06 0.49 1.24
CA ILE A 27 -1.96 1.82 0.65
C ILE A 27 -2.40 2.90 1.64
N ALA A 28 -3.53 2.72 2.33
CA ALA A 28 -4.02 3.68 3.32
C ALA A 28 -3.03 3.85 4.48
N ALA A 29 -2.53 2.75 5.03
CA ALA A 29 -1.54 2.76 6.11
C ALA A 29 -0.23 3.42 5.69
N GLY A 30 0.28 3.07 4.50
CA GLY A 30 1.49 3.67 3.93
C GLY A 30 1.34 5.18 3.74
N PHE A 31 0.21 5.62 3.18
CA PHE A 31 -0.08 7.04 2.99
C PHE A 31 -0.18 7.80 4.32
N LEU A 32 -0.87 7.24 5.32
CA LEU A 32 -0.97 7.82 6.66
C LEU A 32 0.40 7.95 7.34
N ALA A 33 1.26 6.95 7.21
CA ALA A 33 2.62 6.99 7.74
C ALA A 33 3.47 8.09 7.06
N VAL A 34 3.36 8.25 5.74
CA VAL A 34 4.02 9.34 5.01
C VAL A 34 3.49 10.70 5.49
N ALA A 35 2.18 10.87 5.61
CA ALA A 35 1.57 12.10 6.07
C ALA A 35 1.99 12.45 7.51
N ALA A 36 2.03 11.47 8.41
CA ALA A 36 2.51 11.63 9.77
C ALA A 36 4.00 12.00 9.83
N GLY A 37 4.84 11.35 9.01
CA GLY A 37 6.27 11.67 8.88
C GLY A 37 6.52 13.08 8.35
N ALA A 38 5.81 13.47 7.30
CA ALA A 38 5.88 14.83 6.76
C ALA A 38 5.40 15.88 7.78
N GLY A 39 4.29 15.62 8.49
CA GLY A 39 3.77 16.51 9.52
C GLY A 39 4.73 16.68 10.70
N THR A 40 5.34 15.59 11.18
CA THR A 40 6.33 15.65 12.27
C THR A 40 7.59 16.42 11.88
N LEU A 41 8.05 16.29 10.63
CA LEU A 41 9.15 17.11 10.10
C LEU A 41 8.77 18.58 9.95
N ALA A 42 7.57 18.87 9.45
CA ALA A 42 7.10 20.24 9.24
C ALA A 42 6.96 21.03 10.54
N VAL A 43 6.56 20.37 11.63
CA VAL A 43 6.44 20.98 12.96
C VAL A 43 7.80 21.10 13.67
N GLY A 44 8.84 20.39 13.19
CA GLY A 44 10.19 20.44 13.75
C GLY A 44 10.32 19.78 15.13
N SER A 45 9.38 18.92 15.53
CA SER A 45 9.38 18.32 16.87
C SER A 45 10.50 17.29 17.05
N ASN A 46 10.68 16.40 16.06
CA ASN A 46 11.70 15.37 16.09
C ASN A 46 11.98 14.83 14.67
N ALA A 47 13.12 15.22 14.11
CA ALA A 47 13.50 14.84 12.74
C ALA A 47 13.71 13.33 12.57
N LEU A 48 14.18 12.63 13.60
CA LEU A 48 14.42 11.19 13.54
C LEU A 48 13.10 10.43 13.47
N VAL A 49 12.11 10.80 14.28
CA VAL A 49 10.77 10.21 14.23
C VAL A 49 10.11 10.46 12.87
N GLY A 50 10.21 11.68 12.35
CA GLY A 50 9.65 12.01 11.04
C GLY A 50 10.31 11.25 9.88
N ALA A 51 11.64 11.11 9.91
CA ALA A 51 12.37 10.32 8.92
C ALA A 51 12.02 8.83 8.98
N VAL A 52 11.89 8.26 10.18
CA VAL A 52 11.47 6.86 10.36
C VAL A 52 10.06 6.64 9.84
N LEU A 53 9.11 7.52 10.16
CA LEU A 53 7.73 7.43 9.66
C LEU A 53 7.65 7.53 8.13
N LEU A 54 8.44 8.42 7.52
CA LEU A 54 8.56 8.49 6.07
C LEU A 54 9.12 7.19 5.48
N ALA A 55 10.20 6.66 6.04
CA ALA A 55 10.80 5.42 5.57
C ALA A 55 9.82 4.25 5.68
N VAL A 56 9.12 4.11 6.81
CA VAL A 56 8.08 3.10 7.02
C VAL A 56 6.95 3.26 6.01
N GLY A 57 6.46 4.48 5.78
CA GLY A 57 5.40 4.74 4.81
C GLY A 57 5.79 4.35 3.38
N VAL A 58 7.00 4.73 2.94
CA VAL A 58 7.52 4.38 1.61
C VAL A 58 7.70 2.87 1.47
N LEU A 59 8.27 2.19 2.47
CA LEU A 59 8.44 0.73 2.45
C LEU A 59 7.08 0.01 2.44
N THR A 60 6.10 0.52 3.18
CA THR A 60 4.74 -0.04 3.20
C THR A 60 4.07 0.10 1.83
N LEU A 61 4.21 1.25 1.17
CA LEU A 61 3.72 1.45 -0.20
C LEU A 61 4.42 0.53 -1.21
N ALA A 62 5.72 0.32 -1.07
CA ALA A 62 6.47 -0.65 -1.87
C ALA A 62 5.97 -2.09 -1.65
N GLY A 63 5.65 -2.46 -0.40
CA GLY A 63 4.99 -3.72 -0.06
C GLY A 63 3.61 -3.86 -0.71
N GLY A 64 2.83 -2.78 -0.75
CA GLY A 64 1.55 -2.73 -1.45
C GLY A 64 1.68 -3.04 -2.94
N ALA A 65 2.76 -2.60 -3.60
CA ALA A 65 3.01 -2.94 -5.00
C ALA A 65 3.20 -4.47 -5.21
N MET A 66 3.85 -5.16 -4.27
CA MET A 66 4.00 -6.62 -4.33
C MET A 66 2.66 -7.34 -4.20
N ILE A 67 1.77 -6.85 -3.32
CA ILE A 67 0.39 -7.36 -3.18
C ILE A 67 -0.40 -7.13 -4.48
N ALA A 68 -0.28 -5.95 -5.09
CA ALA A 68 -0.96 -5.65 -6.36
C ALA A 68 -0.51 -6.59 -7.50
N THR A 69 0.76 -6.98 -7.52
CA THR A 69 1.30 -7.91 -8.53
C THR A 69 0.99 -9.39 -8.26
N GLY A 70 0.36 -9.73 -7.12
CA GLY A 70 0.10 -11.12 -6.73
C GLY A 70 1.35 -11.89 -6.29
N ASN A 71 2.52 -11.25 -6.28
CA ASN A 71 3.78 -11.88 -5.92
C ASN A 71 3.88 -12.17 -4.40
N ALA A 72 2.99 -11.58 -3.61
CA ALA A 72 2.86 -11.82 -2.18
C ALA A 72 1.83 -12.92 -1.84
N ASP A 73 1.10 -13.45 -2.82
CA ASP A 73 -0.04 -14.35 -2.57
C ASP A 73 0.40 -15.66 -1.87
N GLU A 74 1.58 -16.20 -2.21
CA GLU A 74 2.18 -17.38 -1.59
C GLU A 74 2.50 -17.16 -0.09
N TYR A 75 2.78 -15.93 0.35
CA TYR A 75 3.09 -15.64 1.75
C TYR A 75 1.86 -15.19 2.57
N LEU A 76 0.80 -14.75 1.90
CA LEU A 76 -0.38 -14.15 2.54
C LEU A 76 -1.54 -15.13 2.67
N PHE A 77 -1.60 -16.15 1.81
CA PHE A 77 -2.75 -17.06 1.69
C PHE A 77 -2.38 -18.55 1.77
N GLU A 78 -1.11 -18.90 2.06
CA GLU A 78 -0.66 -20.27 2.35
C GLU A 78 -0.74 -20.60 3.85
#